data_AF-A0A2C6KNG3-F1
#
_entry.id   AF-A0A2C6KNG3-F1
#
_cell.length_a   1.000
_cell.length_b   1.000
_cell.length_c   1.000
_cell.angle_alpha   90.00
_cell.angle_beta   90.00
_cell.angle_gamma   90.00
#
_symmetry.space_group_name_H-M   'P 1'
#
loop_
_entity.id
_entity.type
_entity.pdbx_description
1 polymer ?
#
loop_
_entity_poly.entity_id
_entity_poly.type
_entity_poly.pdbx_seq_one_letter_code
_entity_poly.pdbx_strand_id
1 'polypeptide(L)'
;MTGQPVLIGGTMGTCSYILTGTENGMKETWGSTCHGAGRAKSRNQARNHLDYQDVIAALEEQGVSVRVASPKLIMEEAPESYKNVSEVVQACHDANISKKCVKLRPIAVIKG
;
A
#
# COMPACT_ATOMS: atom_id res chain seq x y z
N MET A 1 -13.78 5.57 -23.25
CA MET A 1 -12.86 4.46 -22.91
C MET A 1 -12.53 4.52 -21.43
N THR A 2 -12.35 3.37 -20.77
CA THR A 2 -12.25 3.26 -19.29
C THR A 2 -10.87 3.62 -18.73
N GLY A 3 -9.83 3.71 -19.57
CA GLY A 3 -8.44 4.00 -19.19
C GLY A 3 -7.61 2.74 -18.89
N GLN A 4 -6.28 2.86 -18.91
CA GLN A 4 -5.36 1.75 -18.56
C GLN A 4 -5.44 1.42 -17.06
N PRO A 5 -5.57 0.14 -16.65
CA PRO A 5 -5.51 -0.24 -15.25
C PRO A 5 -4.16 0.08 -14.59
N VAL A 6 -4.19 0.61 -13.37
CA VAL A 6 -3.01 0.88 -12.54
C VAL A 6 -3.16 0.17 -11.20
N LEU A 7 -2.14 -0.61 -10.81
CA LEU A 7 -2.15 -1.40 -9.57
C LEU A 7 -1.38 -0.67 -8.48
N ILE A 8 -2.04 -0.40 -7.35
CA ILE A 8 -1.46 0.32 -6.22
C ILE A 8 -1.43 -0.59 -5.01
N GLY A 9 -0.22 -0.98 -4.61
CA GLY A 9 -0.01 -1.77 -3.40
C GLY A 9 -0.16 -0.92 -2.14
N GLY A 10 -0.97 -1.41 -1.19
CA GLY A 10 -0.94 -0.94 0.19
C GLY A 10 0.22 -1.56 0.97
N THR A 11 -0.09 -2.05 2.16
CA THR A 11 0.83 -2.74 3.08
C THR A 11 0.30 -4.14 3.37
N MET A 12 0.97 -4.88 4.26
CA MET A 12 0.48 -6.18 4.72
C MET A 12 -0.90 -6.13 5.42
N GLY A 13 -1.30 -4.98 5.98
CA GLY A 13 -2.57 -4.82 6.70
C GLY A 13 -3.53 -3.79 6.10
N THR A 14 -3.10 -3.04 5.07
CA THR A 14 -3.95 -1.99 4.47
C THR A 14 -4.45 -2.38 3.09
N CYS A 15 -5.46 -1.65 2.62
CA CYS A 15 -6.06 -1.88 1.31
C CYS A 15 -5.09 -1.66 0.16
N SER A 16 -5.34 -2.34 -0.96
CA SER A 16 -4.74 -2.01 -2.26
C SER A 16 -5.81 -1.38 -3.16
N TYR A 17 -5.39 -0.72 -4.24
CA TYR A 17 -6.32 -0.14 -5.21
C TYR A 17 -6.02 -0.59 -6.64
N ILE A 18 -7.08 -0.72 -7.43
CA ILE A 18 -7.01 -0.66 -8.89
C ILE A 18 -7.55 0.70 -9.30
N LEU A 19 -6.76 1.45 -10.06
CA LEU A 19 -7.13 2.73 -10.63
C LEU A 19 -7.21 2.62 -12.16
N THR A 20 -7.68 3.67 -12.82
CA THR A 20 -7.54 3.83 -14.28
C THR A 20 -6.81 5.11 -14.63
N GLY A 21 -5.94 5.05 -15.64
CA GLY A 21 -5.26 6.22 -16.18
C GLY A 21 -6.23 7.21 -16.83
N THR A 22 -5.83 8.49 -16.87
CA THR A 22 -6.64 9.58 -17.44
C THR A 22 -5.87 10.34 -18.53
N GLU A 23 -6.60 11.08 -19.36
CA GLU A 23 -5.98 12.01 -20.31
C GLU A 23 -5.19 13.12 -19.61
N ASN A 24 -5.65 13.58 -18.44
CA ASN A 24 -4.93 14.58 -17.67
C ASN A 24 -3.60 14.03 -17.13
N GLY A 25 -3.55 12.76 -16.71
CA GLY A 25 -2.29 12.09 -16.36
C GLY A 25 -1.32 12.02 -17.54
N MET A 26 -1.81 11.85 -18.78
CA MET A 26 -0.94 11.93 -19.95
C MET A 26 -0.33 13.32 -20.14
N LYS A 27 -1.10 14.38 -19.90
CA LYS A 27 -0.67 15.78 -20.10
C LYS A 27 0.26 16.29 -18.99
N GLU A 28 -0.12 16.08 -17.74
CA GLU A 28 0.52 16.71 -16.57
C GLU A 28 1.69 15.89 -16.02
N THR A 29 1.68 14.56 -16.23
CA THR A 29 2.65 13.64 -15.62
C THR A 29 3.22 12.63 -16.61
N TRP A 30 3.13 12.89 -17.91
CA TRP A 30 3.61 12.00 -18.98
C TRP A 30 3.09 10.56 -18.85
N GLY A 31 1.83 10.40 -18.46
CA GLY A 31 1.18 9.10 -18.29
C GLY A 31 1.56 8.37 -17.00
N SER A 32 2.05 9.09 -15.99
CA SER A 32 2.52 8.52 -14.72
C SER A 32 1.60 8.84 -13.53
N THR A 33 1.63 8.00 -12.50
CA THR A 33 0.91 8.20 -11.22
C THR A 33 1.67 7.51 -10.08
N CYS A 34 1.15 7.56 -8.85
CA CYS A 34 1.73 6.85 -7.70
C CYS A 34 1.83 5.34 -7.92
N HIS A 35 2.73 4.67 -7.18
CA HIS A 35 2.91 3.20 -7.25
C HIS A 35 2.42 2.45 -6.00
N GLY A 36 2.20 3.16 -4.88
CA GLY A 36 1.89 2.56 -3.59
C GLY A 36 1.91 3.58 -2.46
N ALA A 37 1.81 3.10 -1.22
CA ALA A 37 1.81 3.93 -0.02
C ALA A 37 3.10 4.78 0.15
N GLY A 38 4.26 4.18 -0.15
CA GLY A 38 5.56 4.77 0.19
C GLY A 38 5.85 4.69 1.70
N ARG A 39 7.13 4.55 2.07
CA ARG A 39 7.54 4.42 3.49
C ARG A 39 7.47 5.78 4.20
N ALA A 40 6.94 5.77 5.41
CA ALA A 40 6.95 6.91 6.34
C ALA A 40 8.12 6.81 7.32
N LYS A 41 8.54 5.59 7.68
CA LYS A 41 9.64 5.33 8.61
C LYS A 41 10.79 4.59 7.92
N SER A 42 12.02 4.79 8.38
CA SER A 42 13.16 4.00 7.89
C SER A 42 13.06 2.54 8.35
N ARG A 43 13.75 1.60 7.69
CA ARG A 43 13.76 0.18 8.11
C ARG A 43 14.33 0.03 9.51
N ASN A 44 15.39 0.79 9.80
CA ASN A 44 16.01 0.77 11.10
C ASN A 44 15.09 1.30 12.19
N GLN A 45 14.39 2.40 11.90
CA GLN A 45 13.42 2.95 12.85
C GLN A 45 12.29 1.97 13.12
N ALA A 46 11.74 1.32 12.09
CA ALA A 46 10.69 0.33 12.25
C ALA A 46 11.12 -0.83 13.17
N ARG A 47 12.30 -1.43 12.91
CA ARG A 47 12.84 -2.53 13.74
C ARG A 47 13.09 -2.15 15.20
N ASN A 48 13.41 -0.89 15.48
CA ASN A 48 13.72 -0.43 16.83
C ASN A 48 12.47 -0.08 17.65
N HIS A 49 11.30 0.04 17.02
CA HIS A 49 10.07 0.52 17.67
C HIS A 49 8.89 -0.43 17.54
N LEU A 50 8.98 -1.47 16.71
CA LEU A 50 7.91 -2.42 16.46
C LEU A 50 8.37 -3.80 16.88
N ASP A 51 7.55 -4.51 17.64
CA ASP A 51 7.73 -5.92 17.90
C ASP A 51 7.00 -6.75 16.84
N TYR A 52 7.62 -7.84 16.38
CA TYR A 52 7.05 -8.66 15.31
C TYR A 52 5.80 -9.42 15.76
N GLN A 53 5.69 -9.79 17.05
CA GLN A 53 4.55 -10.52 17.60
C GLN A 53 3.33 -9.61 17.63
N ASP A 54 3.51 -8.36 18.05
CA ASP A 54 2.45 -7.34 18.05
C ASP A 54 1.93 -7.09 16.64
N VAL A 55 2.82 -7.00 15.64
CA VAL A 55 2.41 -6.81 14.25
C VAL A 55 1.65 -8.02 13.71
N ILE A 56 2.06 -9.25 14.02
CA ILE A 56 1.30 -10.46 13.63
C ILE A 56 -0.07 -10.45 14.29
N ALA A 57 -0.14 -10.22 15.61
CA ALA A 57 -1.39 -10.22 16.36
C ALA A 57 -2.38 -9.17 15.82
N ALA A 58 -1.89 -7.96 15.50
CA ALA A 58 -2.71 -6.91 14.90
C ALA A 58 -3.25 -7.29 13.50
N LEU A 59 -2.48 -8.04 12.71
CA LEU A 59 -2.92 -8.51 11.39
C LEU A 59 -3.95 -9.65 11.53
N GLU A 60 -3.75 -10.54 12.50
CA GLU A 60 -4.70 -11.61 12.82
C GLU A 60 -6.04 -11.05 13.31
N GLU A 61 -6.01 -10.00 14.15
CA GLU A 61 -7.21 -9.28 14.61
C GLU A 61 -7.98 -8.65 13.42
N GLN A 62 -7.26 -8.22 12.38
CA GLN A 62 -7.85 -7.71 11.13
C GLN A 62 -8.33 -8.83 10.18
N GLY A 63 -8.20 -10.09 10.57
CA GLY A 63 -8.56 -11.25 9.76
C GLY A 63 -7.62 -11.43 8.55
N VAL A 64 -6.33 -11.11 8.73
CA VAL A 64 -5.28 -11.26 7.71
C VAL A 64 -4.32 -12.37 8.14
N SER A 65 -4.30 -13.47 7.41
CA SER A 65 -3.37 -14.58 7.66
C SER A 65 -1.99 -14.28 7.09
N VAL A 66 -0.94 -14.40 7.90
CA VAL A 66 0.42 -14.01 7.48
C VAL A 66 1.38 -15.21 7.48
N ARG A 67 2.16 -15.34 6.41
CA ARG A 67 3.34 -16.21 6.35
C ARG A 67 4.54 -15.39 5.91
N VAL A 68 5.59 -15.39 6.71
CA VAL A 68 6.81 -14.62 6.45
C VAL A 68 8.07 -15.47 6.62
N ALA A 69 9.13 -15.12 5.90
CA ALA A 69 10.42 -15.79 6.01
C ALA A 69 11.19 -15.46 7.30
N SER A 70 10.99 -14.26 7.88
CA SER A 70 11.68 -13.88 9.12
C SER A 70 10.94 -12.82 9.95
N PRO A 71 11.14 -12.80 11.28
CA PRO A 71 10.65 -11.73 12.16
C PRO A 71 11.12 -10.33 11.74
N LYS A 72 12.37 -10.23 11.29
CA LYS A 72 12.96 -8.98 10.79
C LYS A 72 12.12 -8.36 9.67
N LEU A 73 11.66 -9.19 8.73
CA LEU A 73 10.87 -8.74 7.59
C LEU A 73 9.51 -8.20 8.03
N ILE A 74 8.87 -8.81 9.03
CA ILE A 74 7.59 -8.32 9.58
C ILE A 74 7.76 -6.89 10.08
N MET A 75 8.74 -6.66 10.95
CA MET A 75 8.95 -5.33 11.55
C MET A 75 9.25 -4.26 10.51
N GLU A 76 10.07 -4.56 9.50
CA GLU A 76 10.44 -3.59 8.46
C GLU A 76 9.26 -3.19 7.54
N GLU A 77 8.29 -4.09 7.42
CA GLU A 77 7.19 -4.03 6.46
C GLU A 77 5.82 -3.84 7.10
N ALA A 78 5.78 -3.71 8.43
CA ALA A 78 4.59 -3.46 9.21
C ALA A 78 3.80 -2.26 8.66
N PRO A 79 2.45 -2.26 8.73
CA PRO A 79 1.61 -1.19 8.22
C PRO A 79 2.04 0.23 8.65
N GLU A 80 2.48 0.38 9.90
CA GLU A 80 2.92 1.61 10.56
C GLU A 80 4.24 2.17 10.00
N SER A 81 4.95 1.39 9.18
CA SER A 81 6.16 1.83 8.49
C SER A 81 5.86 2.62 7.21
N TYR A 82 4.60 2.61 6.76
CA TYR A 82 4.16 3.21 5.50
C TYR A 82 3.19 4.36 5.73
N LYS A 83 3.02 5.20 4.70
CA LYS A 83 1.97 6.22 4.68
C LYS A 83 0.60 5.58 4.49
N ASN A 84 -0.45 6.37 4.68
CA ASN A 84 -1.80 5.95 4.33
C ASN A 84 -1.97 5.92 2.80
N VAL A 85 -2.04 4.71 2.22
CA VAL A 85 -2.24 4.51 0.77
C VAL A 85 -3.53 5.17 0.25
N SER A 86 -4.58 5.28 1.08
CA SER A 86 -5.83 5.90 0.67
C SER A 86 -5.67 7.41 0.46
N GLU A 87 -4.82 8.07 1.24
CA GLU A 87 -4.49 9.50 1.05
C GLU A 87 -3.64 9.71 -0.21
N VAL A 88 -2.66 8.84 -0.45
CA VAL A 88 -1.84 8.90 -1.69
C VAL A 88 -2.72 8.76 -2.93
N VAL A 89 -3.61 7.75 -2.93
CA VAL A 89 -4.56 7.54 -4.03
C VAL A 89 -5.56 8.69 -4.15
N GLN A 90 -6.03 9.24 -3.03
CA GLN A 90 -6.95 10.38 -3.05
C GLN A 90 -6.29 11.60 -3.70
N ALA A 91 -5.04 11.91 -3.36
CA ALA A 91 -4.32 13.03 -3.96
C ALA A 91 -4.17 12.88 -5.49
N CYS A 92 -3.82 11.68 -5.99
CA CYS A 92 -3.75 11.42 -7.44
C CYS A 92 -5.14 11.47 -8.11
N HIS A 93 -6.19 11.06 -7.39
CA HIS A 93 -7.57 11.14 -7.86
C HIS A 93 -8.06 12.57 -8.00
N ASP A 94 -7.80 13.41 -7.00
CA ASP A 94 -8.20 14.82 -6.97
C ASP A 94 -7.42 15.64 -7.99
N ALA A 95 -6.13 15.33 -8.20
CA ALA A 95 -5.33 15.86 -9.30
C ALA A 95 -5.77 15.32 -10.69
N ASN A 96 -6.73 14.39 -10.73
CA ASN A 96 -7.24 13.74 -11.92
C ASN A 96 -6.16 13.08 -12.79
N ILE A 97 -5.02 12.68 -12.23
CA ILE A 97 -3.95 11.96 -12.97
C ILE A 97 -4.18 10.44 -12.99
N SER A 98 -5.04 9.94 -12.10
CA SER A 98 -5.61 8.59 -12.13
C SER A 98 -7.00 8.58 -11.48
N LYS A 99 -7.85 7.59 -11.76
CA LYS A 99 -9.22 7.49 -11.20
C LYS A 99 -9.40 6.23 -10.37
N LYS A 100 -9.99 6.36 -9.18
CA LYS A 100 -10.36 5.21 -8.34
C LYS A 100 -11.33 4.29 -9.07
N CYS A 101 -11.05 2.99 -9.09
CA CYS A 101 -11.92 1.99 -9.70
C CYS A 101 -12.33 0.93 -8.66
N VAL A 102 -11.37 0.21 -8.07
CA VAL A 102 -11.63 -0.85 -7.09
C VAL A 102 -10.73 -0.69 -5.87
N LYS A 103 -11.28 -0.94 -4.68
CA LYS A 103 -10.54 -1.06 -3.42
C LYS A 103 -10.53 -2.53 -2.99
N LEU A 104 -9.34 -3.03 -2.67
CA LEU A 104 -9.10 -4.42 -2.28
C LEU A 104 -8.72 -4.46 -0.79
N ARG A 105 -9.16 -5.48 -0.06
CA ARG A 105 -8.76 -5.73 1.33
C ARG A 105 -7.88 -7.00 1.38
N PRO A 106 -6.73 -6.99 2.06
CA PRO A 106 -5.94 -8.20 2.23
C PRO A 106 -6.69 -9.20 3.11
N ILE A 107 -6.56 -10.49 2.77
CA ILE A 107 -7.02 -11.62 3.61
C ILE A 107 -5.87 -12.59 3.92
N ALA A 108 -4.81 -12.56 3.11
CA ALA A 108 -3.60 -13.32 3.35
C ALA A 108 -2.38 -12.57 2.77
N VAL A 109 -1.25 -12.71 3.45
CA VAL A 109 0.04 -12.15 3.02
C VAL A 109 1.11 -13.23 3.11
N ILE A 110 1.79 -13.47 1.99
CA ILE A 110 2.96 -14.35 1.93
C ILE A 110 4.14 -13.50 1.51
N LYS A 111 5.17 -13.38 2.37
CA LYS A 111 6.32 -12.52 2.11
C LYS A 111 7.65 -13.26 2.38
N GLY A 112 8.51 -13.29 1.37
CA GLY A 112 9.89 -13.80 1.45
C GLY A 112 10.90 -12.72 1.77
#